data_AF-A0A1G6TL08-F1
#
_entry.id   AF-A0A1G6TL08-F1
#
_cell.length_a   1.000
_cell.length_b   1.000
_cell.length_c   1.000
_cell.angle_alpha   90.00
_cell.angle_beta   90.00
_cell.angle_gamma   90.00
#
_symmetry.space_group_name_H-M   'P 1'
#
loop_
_entity.id
_entity.type
_entity.pdbx_description
1 polymer ?
#
loop_
_entity_poly.entity_id
_entity_poly.type
_entity_poly.pdbx_seq_one_letter_code
_entity_poly.pdbx_strand_id
1 'polypeptide(L)'
;MSLGNARNIAFWVVLFLLILALFNLFSGSGGTLQSQEKTYSEFVSAVDAGNVTKVTLDGEQIRYRTADGRDYVTIKPSDAEVTTLLIDKDIPVRAEKQQQSGFQSFLITLLPFLLLIGVWVYFMNRMQGGGRGGAMGFGKSRAKLLTEKHGRVTFDDVAGIDEAKEELEEIVEFLRNPQKFSRLGGKIPKGALLVGPPGTGKTLLARAIAGEAGVPFFTISGSDFVEMFVGVGASRVRDMFEQAKKNAPCIVFIDEIDAVGRHRGAGYGGGNDEREQTLNQLLVEMDGFEANEGVIILAATNRKDVLDPALLRPGRFDRQVTVGNPDIKGREKILGVHARKTPLGPDVDLRIIARGTPGFSGADLANLVNEAALMAARVGRRFVTMEDFENAKDKVMMGAERRSMVLTADQKEKTAYHEAGHAVVGLALPMCDPVYKATIIPRGGALGMVVSLPEMDRLNWHRDECQQKLAMTMAGKAAEILKYGEDHVSNGPAGDIQQASQLARAMVMRWGMSDKVGNIDYAEAHEGYSGNTAGFSVSAHTKELIEEEVKRFIQEGYERAYQILSEKQEDWERLAQGLLEYETLTGDEIKRVMRGEPPTAGDDGDDSADKGNAASVTAIPKTKPKSAPRGGMEPEPTA
;
A
#
# COMPACT_ATOMS: atom_id res chain seq x y z
N MET A 1 10.42 26.54 -50.41
CA MET A 1 9.61 25.47 -49.78
C MET A 1 10.38 24.16 -49.88
N SER A 2 10.65 23.52 -48.74
CA SER A 2 11.40 22.26 -48.64
C SER A 2 10.75 21.15 -49.47
N LEU A 3 11.56 20.33 -50.15
CA LEU A 3 11.14 19.17 -50.97
C LEU A 3 10.19 18.20 -50.22
N GLY A 4 10.17 18.21 -48.89
CA GLY A 4 9.26 17.40 -48.07
C GLY A 4 7.78 17.78 -48.23
N ASN A 5 7.47 19.07 -48.40
CA ASN A 5 6.07 19.51 -48.54
C ASN A 5 5.51 19.15 -49.92
N ALA A 6 6.35 19.16 -50.96
CA ALA A 6 5.94 18.80 -52.31
C ALA A 6 5.53 17.32 -52.43
N ARG A 7 6.22 16.40 -51.74
CA ARG A 7 5.83 14.96 -51.72
C ARG A 7 4.52 14.72 -50.98
N ASN A 8 4.29 15.40 -49.86
CA ASN A 8 3.01 15.30 -49.14
C ASN A 8 1.85 15.88 -49.98
N ILE A 9 2.04 17.04 -50.61
CA ILE A 9 1.02 17.64 -51.48
C ILE A 9 0.75 16.75 -52.69
N ALA A 10 1.78 16.18 -53.33
CA ALA A 10 1.61 15.28 -54.47
C ALA A 10 0.83 14.01 -54.10
N PHE A 11 1.07 13.43 -52.92
CA PHE A 11 0.31 12.27 -52.42
C PHE A 11 -1.17 12.59 -52.23
N TRP A 12 -1.48 13.73 -51.59
CA TRP A 12 -2.87 14.14 -51.37
C TRP A 12 -3.62 14.45 -52.67
N VAL A 13 -2.94 15.03 -53.67
CA VAL A 13 -3.53 15.30 -54.99
C VAL A 13 -3.85 14.00 -55.73
N VAL A 14 -2.94 13.00 -55.70
CA VAL A 14 -3.17 11.69 -56.33
C VAL A 14 -4.32 10.94 -55.65
N LEU A 15 -4.38 10.97 -54.31
CA LEU A 15 -5.46 10.35 -53.55
C LEU A 15 -6.82 10.99 -53.87
N PHE A 16 -6.87 12.32 -53.98
CA PHE A 16 -8.08 13.05 -54.31
C PHE A 16 -8.60 12.70 -55.72
N LEU A 17 -7.69 12.61 -56.71
CA LEU A 17 -8.05 12.21 -58.07
C LEU A 17 -8.55 10.76 -58.14
N LEU A 18 -7.99 9.85 -57.35
CA LEU A 18 -8.42 8.46 -57.28
C LEU A 18 -9.84 8.32 -56.70
N ILE A 19 -10.17 9.11 -55.66
CA ILE A 19 -11.50 9.16 -55.06
C ILE A 19 -12.53 9.72 -56.04
N LEU A 20 -12.19 10.78 -56.79
CA LEU A 20 -13.06 11.35 -57.83
C LEU A 20 -13.33 10.35 -58.96
N ALA A 21 -12.30 9.60 -59.39
CA ALA A 21 -12.45 8.57 -60.41
C ALA A 21 -13.35 7.42 -59.93
N LEU A 22 -13.20 6.98 -58.69
CA LEU A 22 -14.07 5.98 -58.06
C LEU A 22 -15.52 6.48 -57.93
N PHE A 23 -15.73 7.73 -57.53
CA PHE A 23 -17.08 8.31 -57.41
C PHE A 23 -17.83 8.30 -58.75
N ASN A 24 -17.15 8.66 -59.84
CA ASN A 24 -17.73 8.67 -61.18
C ASN A 24 -18.02 7.25 -61.72
N LEU A 25 -17.24 6.25 -61.28
CA LEU A 25 -17.46 4.84 -61.59
C LEU A 25 -18.66 4.24 -60.85
N PHE A 26 -19.01 4.75 -59.67
CA PHE A 26 -20.13 4.27 -58.85
C PHE A 26 -21.43 5.06 -59.03
N SER A 27 -21.41 6.23 -59.68
CA SER A 27 -22.63 6.96 -60.08
C SER A 27 -23.24 6.33 -61.34
N GLY A 28 -23.63 5.06 -61.24
CA GLY A 28 -24.43 4.35 -62.24
C GLY A 28 -25.87 4.87 -62.28
N SER A 29 -26.38 5.01 -63.50
CA SER A 29 -27.65 5.61 -63.90
C SER A 29 -28.90 5.04 -63.20
N GLY A 30 -29.52 5.82 -62.31
CA GLY A 30 -30.89 5.61 -61.82
C GLY A 30 -31.88 6.43 -62.64
N GLY A 31 -32.49 5.81 -63.65
CA GLY A 31 -33.47 6.43 -64.53
C GLY A 31 -34.83 6.70 -63.86
N THR A 32 -35.44 7.80 -64.31
CA THR A 32 -36.78 8.32 -64.04
C THR A 32 -37.91 7.27 -64.16
N LEU A 33 -38.50 6.85 -63.04
CA LEU A 33 -39.74 6.05 -62.98
C LEU A 33 -40.72 6.55 -61.88
N GLN A 34 -40.60 7.81 -61.48
CA GLN A 34 -41.34 8.40 -60.36
C GLN A 34 -42.70 9.04 -60.73
N SER A 35 -43.16 8.98 -61.99
CA SER A 35 -44.34 9.75 -62.42
C SER A 35 -45.65 8.96 -62.63
N GLN A 36 -45.71 7.66 -62.31
CA GLN A 36 -46.93 6.86 -62.46
C GLN A 36 -47.21 5.96 -61.24
N GLU A 37 -47.21 6.58 -60.05
CA GLU A 37 -47.64 5.92 -58.82
C GLU A 37 -49.18 5.89 -58.75
N LYS A 38 -49.74 4.71 -58.44
CA LYS A 38 -51.16 4.49 -58.20
C LYS A 38 -51.39 3.91 -56.82
N THR A 39 -52.58 4.11 -56.27
CA THR A 39 -52.92 3.57 -54.95
C THR A 39 -53.08 2.05 -54.98
N TYR A 40 -52.84 1.39 -53.85
CA TYR A 40 -52.95 -0.07 -53.76
C TYR A 40 -54.36 -0.57 -54.06
N SER A 41 -55.39 0.18 -53.64
CA SER A 41 -56.78 -0.11 -53.98
C SER A 41 -57.06 -0.06 -55.49
N GLU A 42 -56.43 0.87 -56.22
CA GLU A 42 -56.56 0.94 -57.68
C GLU A 42 -55.82 -0.21 -58.37
N PHE A 43 -54.71 -0.67 -57.80
CA PHE A 43 -54.03 -1.87 -58.27
C PHE A 43 -54.90 -3.12 -58.08
N VAL A 44 -55.46 -3.35 -56.89
CA VAL A 44 -56.38 -4.48 -56.64
C VAL A 44 -57.58 -4.42 -57.58
N SER A 45 -58.18 -3.23 -57.74
CA SER A 45 -59.30 -3.04 -58.68
C SER A 45 -58.90 -3.35 -60.14
N ALA A 46 -57.69 -2.98 -60.55
CA ALA A 46 -57.18 -3.27 -61.89
C ALA A 46 -56.88 -4.76 -62.10
N VAL A 47 -56.43 -5.46 -61.06
CA VAL A 47 -56.23 -6.92 -61.05
C VAL A 47 -57.58 -7.64 -61.15
N ASP A 48 -58.57 -7.24 -60.37
CA ASP A 48 -59.91 -7.84 -60.38
C ASP A 48 -60.64 -7.63 -61.71
N ALA A 49 -60.44 -6.46 -62.34
CA ALA A 49 -60.94 -6.16 -63.67
C ALA A 49 -60.20 -6.88 -64.81
N GLY A 50 -59.13 -7.65 -64.52
CA GLY A 50 -58.36 -8.39 -65.53
C GLY A 50 -57.44 -7.52 -66.40
N ASN A 51 -57.15 -6.29 -66.00
CA ASN A 51 -56.40 -5.32 -66.80
C ASN A 51 -54.88 -5.39 -66.60
N VAL A 52 -54.39 -6.29 -65.75
CA VAL A 52 -52.96 -6.42 -65.40
C VAL A 52 -52.37 -7.65 -66.07
N THR A 53 -51.28 -7.45 -66.82
CA THR A 53 -50.64 -8.52 -67.61
C THR A 53 -49.41 -9.11 -66.93
N LYS A 54 -48.69 -8.30 -66.14
CA LYS A 54 -47.47 -8.75 -65.47
C LYS A 54 -47.24 -7.94 -64.19
N VAL A 55 -46.82 -8.63 -63.14
CA VAL A 55 -46.48 -8.01 -61.86
C VAL A 55 -45.06 -8.38 -61.46
N THR A 56 -44.28 -7.40 -61.00
CA THR A 56 -42.95 -7.56 -60.43
C THR A 56 -42.99 -7.07 -58.98
N LEU A 57 -42.60 -7.94 -58.05
CA LEU A 57 -42.56 -7.64 -56.62
C LEU A 57 -41.11 -7.34 -56.21
N ASP A 58 -40.87 -6.14 -55.68
CA ASP A 58 -39.59 -5.69 -55.12
C ASP A 58 -39.81 -5.26 -53.66
N GLY A 59 -39.74 -6.24 -52.75
CA GLY A 59 -40.08 -6.04 -51.34
C GLY A 59 -41.53 -5.57 -51.14
N GLU A 60 -41.70 -4.35 -50.63
CA GLU A 60 -43.01 -3.70 -50.43
C GLU A 60 -43.50 -2.97 -51.70
N GLN A 61 -42.64 -2.76 -52.70
CA GLN A 61 -43.01 -2.07 -53.93
C GLN A 61 -43.49 -3.07 -55.00
N ILE A 62 -44.66 -2.81 -55.57
CA ILE A 62 -45.26 -3.58 -56.65
C ILE A 62 -45.18 -2.76 -57.93
N ARG A 63 -44.50 -3.31 -58.94
CA ARG A 63 -44.51 -2.76 -60.29
C ARG A 63 -45.40 -3.62 -61.17
N TYR A 64 -46.39 -3.03 -61.82
CA TYR A 64 -47.31 -3.79 -62.66
C TYR A 64 -47.55 -3.14 -64.01
N ARG A 65 -47.70 -3.96 -65.03
CA ARG A 65 -47.99 -3.54 -66.41
C ARG A 65 -49.44 -3.82 -66.74
N THR A 66 -50.16 -2.82 -67.22
CA THR A 66 -51.54 -2.99 -67.69
C THR A 66 -51.59 -3.49 -69.14
N ALA A 67 -52.74 -3.98 -69.60
CA ALA A 67 -52.94 -4.41 -71.00
C ALA A 67 -52.58 -3.32 -72.03
N ASP A 68 -52.73 -2.04 -71.68
CA ASP A 68 -52.31 -0.88 -72.47
C ASP A 68 -50.79 -0.70 -72.64
N GLY A 69 -49.96 -1.57 -72.05
CA GLY A 69 -48.49 -1.50 -72.13
C GLY A 69 -47.84 -0.45 -71.21
N ARG A 70 -48.61 0.22 -70.34
CA ARG A 70 -48.10 1.19 -69.35
C ARG A 70 -47.70 0.52 -68.04
N ASP A 71 -46.61 1.00 -67.44
CA ASP A 71 -46.08 0.54 -66.17
C ASP A 71 -46.46 1.49 -65.04
N TYR A 72 -47.06 0.93 -63.99
CA TYR A 72 -47.43 1.64 -62.77
C TYR A 72 -46.71 1.05 -61.58
N VAL A 73 -46.58 1.86 -60.54
CA VAL A 73 -46.00 1.47 -59.26
C VAL A 73 -47.03 1.67 -58.16
N THR A 74 -47.16 0.72 -57.24
CA THR A 74 -47.90 0.88 -55.99
C THR A 74 -47.09 0.32 -54.85
N ILE A 75 -47.36 0.77 -53.63
CA ILE A 75 -46.78 0.22 -52.40
C ILE A 75 -47.81 -0.71 -51.77
N LYS A 76 -47.36 -1.91 -51.38
CA LYS A 76 -48.16 -2.94 -50.73
C LYS A 76 -48.28 -2.66 -49.22
N PRO A 77 -49.49 -2.62 -48.65
CA PRO A 77 -49.68 -2.66 -47.20
C PRO A 77 -49.18 -3.99 -46.62
N SER A 78 -48.48 -3.94 -45.48
CA SER A 78 -47.80 -5.09 -44.87
C SER A 78 -48.71 -6.29 -44.54
N ASP A 79 -50.01 -6.07 -44.40
CA ASP A 79 -51.06 -7.05 -44.06
C ASP A 79 -51.79 -7.65 -45.28
N ALA A 80 -51.51 -7.19 -46.51
CA ALA A 80 -52.23 -7.65 -47.69
C ALA A 80 -51.66 -8.95 -48.29
N GLU A 81 -52.52 -9.92 -48.64
CA GLU A 81 -52.12 -11.15 -49.35
C GLU A 81 -52.16 -10.95 -50.88
N VAL A 82 -51.23 -10.16 -51.41
CA VAL A 82 -51.16 -9.87 -52.86
C VAL A 82 -50.83 -11.10 -53.70
N THR A 83 -49.98 -11.98 -53.18
CA THR A 83 -49.47 -13.11 -53.96
C THR A 83 -50.56 -14.13 -54.26
N THR A 84 -51.47 -14.39 -53.31
CA THR A 84 -52.63 -15.28 -53.50
C THR A 84 -53.63 -14.68 -54.49
N LEU A 85 -53.93 -13.39 -54.39
CA LEU A 85 -54.79 -12.67 -55.35
C LEU A 85 -54.28 -12.77 -56.81
N LEU A 86 -52.97 -12.66 -57.01
CA LEU A 86 -52.37 -12.72 -58.35
C LEU A 86 -52.31 -14.13 -58.92
N ILE A 87 -52.12 -15.15 -58.07
CA ILE A 87 -52.12 -16.56 -58.47
C ILE A 87 -53.54 -17.02 -58.85
N ASP A 88 -54.57 -16.64 -58.09
CA ASP A 88 -55.97 -16.99 -58.38
C ASP A 88 -56.47 -16.41 -59.71
N LYS A 89 -55.86 -15.32 -60.18
CA LYS A 89 -56.16 -14.66 -61.47
C LYS A 89 -55.20 -15.06 -62.60
N ASP A 90 -54.31 -16.03 -62.37
CA ASP A 90 -53.35 -16.57 -63.34
C ASP A 90 -52.40 -15.51 -63.95
N ILE A 91 -52.00 -14.51 -63.14
CA ILE A 91 -51.10 -13.44 -63.56
C ILE A 91 -49.64 -13.82 -63.26
N PRO A 92 -48.72 -13.78 -64.24
CA PRO A 92 -47.32 -14.14 -64.00
C PRO A 92 -46.61 -13.12 -63.09
N VAL A 93 -46.13 -13.60 -61.94
CA VAL A 93 -45.41 -12.81 -60.93
C VAL A 93 -43.91 -13.07 -60.97
N ARG A 94 -43.09 -12.01 -61.00
CA ARG A 94 -41.62 -12.09 -60.86
C ARG A 94 -41.19 -11.38 -59.57
N ALA A 95 -40.50 -12.08 -58.67
CA ALA A 95 -39.90 -11.47 -57.48
C ALA A 95 -38.45 -11.05 -57.75
N GLU A 96 -38.07 -9.83 -57.38
CA GLU A 96 -36.70 -9.34 -57.42
C GLU A 96 -36.14 -9.15 -55.99
N LYS A 97 -34.82 -9.25 -55.83
CA LYS A 97 -34.17 -9.08 -54.52
C LYS A 97 -34.09 -7.59 -54.19
N GLN A 98 -34.63 -7.21 -53.04
CA GLN A 98 -34.66 -5.85 -52.53
C GLN A 98 -33.29 -5.19 -52.58
N GLN A 99 -33.13 -4.16 -53.42
CA GLN A 99 -31.88 -3.41 -53.52
C GLN A 99 -31.74 -2.50 -52.29
N GLN A 100 -30.78 -2.79 -51.42
CA GLN A 100 -30.38 -1.86 -50.37
C GLN A 100 -29.70 -0.63 -50.98
N SER A 101 -30.01 0.56 -50.45
CA SER A 101 -29.48 1.84 -50.94
C SER A 101 -27.96 1.82 -51.02
N GLY A 102 -27.42 1.81 -52.25
CA GLY A 102 -25.97 1.71 -52.50
C GLY A 102 -25.17 2.84 -51.84
N PHE A 103 -25.79 4.00 -51.63
CA PHE A 103 -25.16 5.13 -50.94
C PHE A 103 -24.96 4.88 -49.44
N GLN A 104 -25.90 4.21 -48.78
CA GLN A 104 -25.78 3.88 -47.36
C GLN A 104 -24.71 2.82 -47.12
N SER A 105 -24.65 1.79 -47.98
CA SER A 105 -23.59 0.78 -47.95
C SER A 105 -22.21 1.37 -48.26
N PHE A 106 -22.12 2.35 -49.16
CA PHE A 106 -20.88 3.07 -49.45
C PHE A 106 -20.36 3.86 -48.24
N LEU A 107 -21.23 4.63 -47.56
CA LEU A 107 -20.84 5.41 -46.38
C LEU A 107 -20.40 4.51 -45.21
N ILE A 108 -21.11 3.41 -44.96
CA ILE A 108 -20.76 2.44 -43.90
C ILE A 108 -19.41 1.77 -44.19
N THR A 109 -19.09 1.53 -45.47
CA THR A 109 -17.81 0.93 -45.88
C THR A 109 -16.65 1.94 -45.85
N LEU A 110 -16.92 3.22 -46.08
CA LEU A 110 -15.90 4.28 -46.09
C LEU A 110 -15.48 4.75 -44.68
N LEU A 111 -16.42 4.71 -43.72
CA LEU A 111 -16.22 5.23 -42.36
C LEU A 111 -15.03 4.57 -41.61
N PRO A 112 -14.80 3.24 -41.67
CA PRO A 112 -13.64 2.60 -41.06
C PRO A 112 -12.30 3.10 -41.62
N PHE A 113 -12.22 3.36 -42.93
CA PHE A 113 -11.00 3.86 -43.57
C PHE A 113 -10.71 5.31 -43.20
N LEU A 114 -11.75 6.16 -43.16
CA LEU A 114 -11.61 7.55 -42.72
C LEU A 114 -11.18 7.63 -41.25
N LEU A 115 -11.69 6.74 -40.40
CA LEU A 115 -11.30 6.68 -38.98
C LEU A 115 -9.85 6.23 -38.83
N LEU A 116 -9.41 5.21 -39.58
CA LEU A 116 -8.00 4.79 -39.63
C LEU A 116 -7.06 5.88 -40.12
N ILE A 117 -7.41 6.58 -41.20
CA ILE A 117 -6.62 7.70 -41.73
C ILE A 117 -6.60 8.86 -40.73
N GLY A 118 -7.73 9.18 -40.09
CA GLY A 118 -7.82 10.21 -39.06
C GLY A 118 -6.95 9.92 -37.84
N VAL A 119 -6.98 8.68 -37.33
CA VAL A 119 -6.11 8.23 -36.23
C VAL A 119 -4.64 8.24 -36.66
N TRP A 120 -4.33 7.81 -37.89
CA TRP A 120 -2.96 7.81 -38.40
C TRP A 120 -2.38 9.23 -38.56
N VAL A 121 -3.17 10.16 -39.07
CA VAL A 121 -2.81 11.59 -39.16
C VAL A 121 -2.70 12.21 -37.77
N TYR A 122 -3.59 11.87 -36.84
CA TYR A 122 -3.52 12.32 -35.45
C TYR A 122 -2.21 11.86 -34.77
N PHE A 123 -1.78 10.61 -34.97
CA PHE A 123 -0.50 10.10 -34.47
C PHE A 123 0.71 10.74 -35.15
N MET A 124 0.68 10.94 -36.47
CA MET A 124 1.78 11.60 -37.21
C MET A 124 1.94 13.07 -36.80
N ASN A 125 0.85 13.82 -36.65
CA ASN A 125 0.91 15.21 -36.19
C ASN A 125 1.47 15.31 -34.77
N ARG A 126 1.27 14.28 -33.93
CA ARG A 126 1.88 14.19 -32.59
C ARG A 126 3.36 13.79 -32.61
N MET A 127 3.80 13.02 -33.61
CA MET A 127 5.21 12.64 -33.77
C MET A 127 6.07 13.71 -34.45
N GLN A 128 5.49 14.57 -35.29
CA GLN A 128 6.24 15.56 -36.10
C GLN A 128 6.10 17.01 -35.61
N GLY A 129 5.15 17.32 -34.73
CA GLY A 129 5.00 18.64 -34.11
C GLY A 129 5.92 18.84 -32.89
N GLY A 130 7.04 19.55 -33.10
CA GLY A 130 8.11 19.76 -32.13
C GLY A 130 7.71 20.49 -30.84
N GLY A 131 7.37 19.72 -29.81
CA GLY A 131 7.35 20.16 -28.42
C GLY A 131 8.05 19.13 -27.54
N ARG A 132 9.31 19.38 -27.19
CA ARG A 132 10.08 18.88 -26.02
C ARG A 132 9.78 17.46 -25.48
N GLY A 133 9.45 16.50 -26.35
CA GLY A 133 9.06 15.14 -25.95
C GLY A 133 8.62 14.19 -27.07
N GLY A 134 9.10 14.38 -28.32
CA GLY A 134 8.96 13.35 -29.37
C GLY A 134 9.80 12.11 -29.06
N ALA A 135 9.72 11.05 -29.88
CA ALA A 135 10.33 9.70 -29.71
C ALA A 135 11.78 9.60 -29.17
N MET A 136 12.52 10.71 -29.13
CA MET A 136 13.83 10.89 -28.47
C MET A 136 13.77 11.15 -26.95
N GLY A 137 12.58 11.32 -26.37
CA GLY A 137 12.36 11.50 -24.92
C GLY A 137 12.22 10.19 -24.13
N PHE A 138 12.14 9.04 -24.81
CA PHE A 138 11.95 7.73 -24.16
C PHE A 138 13.15 7.29 -23.30
N GLY A 139 14.36 7.78 -23.60
CA GLY A 139 15.59 7.41 -22.90
C GLY A 139 16.06 8.38 -21.81
N LYS A 140 15.34 9.49 -21.57
CA LYS A 140 15.74 10.47 -20.52
C LYS A 140 15.32 9.98 -19.14
N SER A 141 16.22 10.16 -18.17
CA SER A 141 15.97 9.90 -16.76
C SER A 141 14.85 10.80 -16.25
N ARG A 142 13.93 10.22 -15.47
CA ARG A 142 12.88 10.94 -14.74
C ARG A 142 13.34 11.41 -13.35
N ALA A 143 14.64 11.30 -13.05
CA ALA A 143 15.18 11.70 -11.76
C ALA A 143 14.78 13.14 -11.41
N LYS A 144 14.12 13.29 -10.26
CA LYS A 144 13.71 14.61 -9.77
C LYS A 144 14.93 15.27 -9.13
N LEU A 145 15.41 16.36 -9.73
CA LEU A 145 16.44 17.19 -9.14
C LEU A 145 15.79 18.04 -8.04
N LEU A 146 16.10 17.74 -6.79
CA LEU A 146 15.72 18.59 -5.66
C LEU A 146 16.82 19.62 -5.43
N THR A 147 16.69 20.80 -6.04
CA THR A 147 17.53 21.96 -5.71
C THR A 147 17.14 22.53 -4.34
N GLU A 148 18.14 22.96 -3.57
CA GLU A 148 18.15 23.39 -2.15
C GLU A 148 17.01 24.30 -1.62
N LYS A 149 16.12 24.84 -2.46
CA LYS A 149 15.22 25.95 -2.06
C LYS A 149 13.93 25.55 -1.33
N HIS A 150 13.52 24.28 -1.29
CA HIS A 150 12.31 23.88 -0.56
C HIS A 150 12.50 22.61 0.28
N GLY A 151 12.41 22.77 1.61
CA GLY A 151 12.33 21.67 2.57
C GLY A 151 13.64 20.92 2.81
N ARG A 152 14.71 21.66 3.20
CA ARG A 152 15.99 21.08 3.65
C ARG A 152 15.73 20.20 4.89
N VAL A 153 15.93 18.90 4.72
CA VAL A 153 15.93 17.92 5.80
C VAL A 153 17.36 17.78 6.28
N THR A 154 17.59 17.79 7.59
CA THR A 154 18.92 17.65 8.19
C THR A 154 18.96 16.46 9.15
N PHE A 155 20.11 16.16 9.74
CA PHE A 155 20.19 15.09 10.75
C PHE A 155 19.33 15.36 12.00
N ASP A 156 18.93 16.60 12.27
CA ASP A 156 18.02 16.95 13.36
C ASP A 156 16.57 16.46 13.13
N ASP A 157 16.20 16.20 11.88
CA ASP A 157 14.88 15.69 11.48
C ASP A 157 14.82 14.15 11.47
N VAL A 158 15.96 13.50 11.63
CA VAL A 158 16.10 12.04 11.70
C VAL A 158 16.40 11.67 13.14
N ALA A 159 15.76 10.63 13.68
CA ALA A 159 15.96 10.25 15.08
C ALA A 159 15.96 8.73 15.23
N GLY A 160 16.57 8.23 16.31
CA GLY A 160 16.52 6.82 16.71
C GLY A 160 17.40 5.87 15.89
N ILE A 161 18.34 6.40 15.10
CA ILE A 161 19.32 5.64 14.31
C ILE A 161 20.72 6.28 14.45
N ASP A 162 21.17 6.44 15.69
CA ASP A 162 22.37 7.22 16.01
C ASP A 162 23.65 6.56 15.44
N GLU A 163 23.74 5.23 15.46
CA GLU A 163 24.86 4.46 14.89
C GLU A 163 24.94 4.64 13.37
N ALA A 164 23.80 4.55 12.67
CA ALA A 164 23.76 4.75 11.22
C ALA A 164 24.12 6.19 10.83
N LYS A 165 23.81 7.18 11.69
CA LYS A 165 24.22 8.58 11.46
C LYS A 165 25.73 8.75 11.59
N GLU A 166 26.35 8.18 12.63
CA GLU A 166 27.79 8.25 12.84
C GLU A 166 28.55 7.65 11.64
N GLU A 167 28.14 6.48 11.13
CA GLU A 167 28.76 5.87 9.95
C GLU A 167 28.62 6.74 8.69
N LEU A 168 27.51 7.47 8.56
CA LEU A 168 27.21 8.31 7.39
C LEU A 168 27.76 9.74 7.53
N GLU A 169 28.19 10.15 8.73
CA GLU A 169 28.83 11.45 8.96
C GLU A 169 30.17 11.56 8.23
N GLU A 170 30.89 10.44 8.06
CA GLU A 170 32.09 10.39 7.21
C GLU A 170 31.80 10.80 5.75
N ILE A 171 30.65 10.37 5.21
CA ILE A 171 30.22 10.71 3.85
C ILE A 171 29.91 12.22 3.74
N VAL A 172 29.27 12.77 4.78
CA VAL A 172 28.98 14.21 4.86
C VAL A 172 30.27 15.03 4.94
N GLU A 173 31.21 14.64 5.81
CA GLU A 173 32.48 15.35 5.95
C GLU A 173 33.28 15.31 4.66
N PHE A 174 33.25 14.18 3.94
CA PHE A 174 33.87 14.05 2.64
C PHE A 174 33.27 15.02 1.61
N LEU A 175 31.94 15.09 1.49
CA LEU A 175 31.28 16.00 0.55
C LEU A 175 31.56 17.48 0.89
N ARG A 176 31.69 17.83 2.17
CA ARG A 176 32.05 19.18 2.63
C ARG A 176 33.53 19.51 2.40
N ASN A 177 34.44 18.58 2.67
CA ASN A 177 35.89 18.80 2.68
C ASN A 177 36.68 17.66 1.99
N PRO A 178 36.55 17.48 0.66
CA PRO A 178 37.17 16.34 -0.04
C PRO A 178 38.71 16.36 0.03
N GLN A 179 39.32 17.55 0.07
CA GLN A 179 40.78 17.70 0.15
C GLN A 179 41.40 17.09 1.41
N LYS A 180 40.67 17.03 2.53
CA LYS A 180 41.14 16.45 3.80
C LYS A 180 41.49 14.97 3.61
N PHE A 181 40.66 14.25 2.87
CA PHE A 181 40.81 12.81 2.62
C PHE A 181 41.81 12.51 1.50
N SER A 182 41.81 13.31 0.41
CA SER A 182 42.75 13.12 -0.70
C SER A 182 44.22 13.32 -0.28
N ARG A 183 44.51 14.24 0.65
CA ARG A 183 45.88 14.49 1.14
C ARG A 183 46.51 13.29 1.86
N LEU A 184 45.69 12.45 2.48
CA LEU A 184 46.13 11.26 3.22
C LEU A 184 46.07 9.97 2.38
N GLY A 185 45.73 10.07 1.09
CA GLY A 185 45.57 8.91 0.20
C GLY A 185 44.33 8.07 0.51
N GLY A 186 43.37 8.62 1.27
CA GLY A 186 42.10 7.95 1.55
C GLY A 186 41.30 7.74 0.26
N LYS A 187 40.87 6.50 0.01
CA LYS A 187 39.98 6.18 -1.11
C LYS A 187 38.54 6.46 -0.72
N ILE A 188 37.84 7.11 -1.63
CA ILE A 188 36.47 7.59 -1.43
C ILE A 188 35.52 6.43 -1.70
N PRO A 189 34.56 6.13 -0.81
CA PRO A 189 33.54 5.15 -1.09
C PRO A 189 32.68 5.65 -2.25
N LYS A 190 32.58 4.84 -3.31
CA LYS A 190 31.79 5.21 -4.50
C LYS A 190 30.30 5.08 -4.24
N GLY A 191 29.91 4.20 -3.32
CA GLY A 191 28.52 4.09 -2.93
C GLY A 191 28.28 3.39 -1.60
N ALA A 192 27.13 3.71 -1.00
CA ALA A 192 26.68 3.07 0.23
C ALA A 192 25.28 2.45 0.03
N LEU A 193 25.09 1.25 0.56
CA LEU A 193 23.80 0.57 0.59
C LEU A 193 23.19 0.69 1.98
N LEU A 194 22.02 1.33 2.05
CA LEU A 194 21.16 1.39 3.23
C LEU A 194 20.26 0.16 3.25
N VAL A 195 20.44 -0.71 4.24
CA VAL A 195 19.70 -1.97 4.37
C VAL A 195 18.81 -1.92 5.60
N GLY A 196 17.54 -2.24 5.48
CA GLY A 196 16.69 -2.42 6.66
C GLY A 196 15.21 -2.52 6.33
N PRO A 197 14.35 -2.79 7.33
CA PRO A 197 12.91 -2.92 7.13
C PRO A 197 12.27 -1.69 6.44
N PRO A 198 11.10 -1.84 5.79
CA PRO A 198 10.38 -0.69 5.28
C PRO A 198 10.00 0.28 6.41
N GLY A 199 9.90 1.57 6.11
CA GLY A 199 9.46 2.57 7.08
C GLY A 199 10.51 3.03 8.11
N THR A 200 11.75 2.53 8.08
CA THR A 200 12.83 2.95 9.00
C THR A 200 13.49 4.28 8.64
N GLY A 201 13.01 4.96 7.58
CA GLY A 201 13.51 6.29 7.22
C GLY A 201 14.75 6.30 6.31
N LYS A 202 15.06 5.22 5.58
CA LYS A 202 16.19 5.16 4.64
C LYS A 202 16.22 6.33 3.64
N THR A 203 15.10 6.63 3.01
CA THR A 203 14.96 7.76 2.06
C THR A 203 15.09 9.11 2.77
N LEU A 204 14.60 9.23 4.01
CA LEU A 204 14.73 10.44 4.82
C LEU A 204 16.19 10.68 5.22
N LEU A 205 16.90 9.63 5.62
CA LEU A 205 18.32 9.65 5.96
C LEU A 205 19.18 10.06 4.77
N ALA A 206 18.94 9.51 3.58
CA ALA A 206 19.64 9.90 2.36
C ALA A 206 19.44 11.40 2.02
N ARG A 207 18.22 11.92 2.20
CA ARG A 207 17.94 13.36 2.06
C ARG A 207 18.63 14.20 3.12
N ALA A 208 18.70 13.70 4.35
CA ALA A 208 19.38 14.38 5.46
C ALA A 208 20.89 14.50 5.22
N ILE A 209 21.55 13.47 4.65
CA ILE A 209 22.97 13.52 4.28
C ILE A 209 23.22 14.63 3.25
N ALA A 210 22.39 14.71 2.21
CA ALA A 210 22.52 15.77 1.20
C ALA A 210 22.26 17.16 1.79
N GLY A 211 21.25 17.26 2.65
CA GLY A 211 20.92 18.50 3.35
C GLY A 211 22.02 18.94 4.32
N GLU A 212 22.68 18.00 5.00
CA GLU A 212 23.83 18.30 5.86
C GLU A 212 25.04 18.72 5.00
N ALA A 213 25.36 17.96 3.96
CA ALA A 213 26.48 18.28 3.07
C ALA A 213 26.28 19.57 2.25
N GLY A 214 25.03 20.00 2.02
CA GLY A 214 24.73 21.17 1.18
C GLY A 214 24.98 20.92 -0.29
N VAL A 215 24.67 19.71 -0.77
CA VAL A 215 24.89 19.28 -2.17
C VAL A 215 23.57 18.91 -2.84
N PRO A 216 23.47 19.00 -4.18
CA PRO A 216 22.29 18.54 -4.92
C PRO A 216 21.96 17.06 -4.65
N PHE A 217 20.66 16.77 -4.55
CA PHE A 217 20.14 15.42 -4.32
C PHE A 217 19.28 14.97 -5.50
N PHE A 218 19.71 13.91 -6.17
CA PHE A 218 18.97 13.23 -7.22
C PHE A 218 18.32 11.99 -6.64
N THR A 219 17.02 11.82 -6.84
CA THR A 219 16.28 10.62 -6.41
C THR A 219 15.61 9.94 -7.59
N ILE A 220 15.75 8.62 -7.65
CA ILE A 220 15.11 7.74 -8.61
C ILE A 220 14.66 6.46 -7.90
N SER A 221 13.53 5.90 -8.33
CA SER A 221 13.09 4.59 -7.87
C SER A 221 13.73 3.50 -8.72
N GLY A 222 14.16 2.38 -8.13
CA GLY A 222 14.68 1.22 -8.85
C GLY A 222 13.65 0.68 -9.84
N SER A 223 12.37 0.75 -9.49
CA SER A 223 11.26 0.39 -10.38
C SER A 223 11.14 1.29 -11.62
N ASP A 224 11.65 2.53 -11.61
CA ASP A 224 11.63 3.42 -12.78
C ASP A 224 12.56 2.94 -13.92
N PHE A 225 13.47 2.02 -13.62
CA PHE A 225 14.34 1.44 -14.62
C PHE A 225 13.79 0.16 -15.26
N VAL A 226 12.72 -0.42 -14.71
CA VAL A 226 12.11 -1.66 -15.23
C VAL A 226 10.97 -1.27 -16.18
N GLU A 227 11.18 -1.42 -17.48
CA GLU A 227 10.13 -1.12 -18.48
C GLU A 227 9.90 -2.27 -19.47
N MET A 228 8.76 -2.21 -20.18
CA MET A 228 8.40 -3.20 -21.19
C MET A 228 9.31 -3.18 -22.43
N PHE A 229 10.07 -2.11 -22.62
CA PHE A 229 10.94 -1.91 -23.79
C PHE A 229 12.40 -2.17 -23.42
N VAL A 230 13.00 -3.17 -24.08
CA VAL A 230 14.41 -3.52 -23.92
C VAL A 230 15.31 -2.31 -24.20
N GLY A 231 16.28 -2.07 -23.31
CA GLY A 231 17.28 -1.00 -23.44
C GLY A 231 16.85 0.38 -22.94
N VAL A 232 15.57 0.60 -22.60
CA VAL A 232 15.13 1.89 -22.04
C VAL A 232 15.70 2.10 -20.64
N GLY A 233 15.69 1.08 -19.78
CA GLY A 233 16.30 1.14 -18.44
C GLY A 233 17.79 1.51 -18.50
N ALA A 234 18.56 0.81 -19.33
CA ALA A 234 19.98 1.10 -19.55
C ALA A 234 20.24 2.54 -20.05
N SER A 235 19.41 3.08 -20.95
CA SER A 235 19.53 4.48 -21.39
C SER A 235 19.30 5.48 -20.25
N ARG A 236 18.33 5.21 -19.36
CA ARG A 236 18.05 6.08 -18.21
C ARG A 236 19.18 6.07 -17.19
N VAL A 237 19.79 4.90 -16.97
CA VAL A 237 20.97 4.77 -16.11
C VAL A 237 22.09 5.68 -16.61
N ARG A 238 22.40 5.65 -17.92
CA ARG A 238 23.41 6.54 -18.53
C ARG A 238 23.09 8.02 -18.35
N ASP A 239 21.87 8.43 -18.71
CA ASP A 239 21.46 9.85 -18.62
C ASP A 239 21.46 10.34 -17.17
N MET A 240 21.05 9.51 -16.20
CA MET A 240 21.14 9.82 -14.77
C MET A 240 22.59 10.10 -14.36
N PHE A 241 23.53 9.23 -14.73
CA PHE A 241 24.93 9.42 -14.38
C PHE A 241 25.59 10.60 -15.10
N GLU A 242 25.25 10.87 -16.36
CA GLU A 242 25.69 12.09 -17.06
C GLU A 242 25.19 13.36 -16.36
N GLN A 243 23.95 13.36 -15.87
CA GLN A 243 23.40 14.48 -15.13
C GLN A 243 24.06 14.65 -13.76
N ALA A 244 24.34 13.55 -13.06
CA ALA A 244 25.09 13.58 -11.79
C ALA A 244 26.49 14.18 -11.99
N LYS A 245 27.23 13.73 -13.01
CA LYS A 245 28.56 14.25 -13.36
C LYS A 245 28.56 15.76 -13.62
N LYS A 246 27.52 16.29 -14.29
CA LYS A 246 27.39 17.73 -14.57
C LYS A 246 27.10 18.58 -13.32
N ASN A 247 26.59 17.97 -12.26
CA ASN A 247 26.18 18.65 -11.03
C ASN A 247 27.04 18.24 -9.82
N ALA A 248 28.21 17.64 -10.05
CA ALA A 248 29.13 17.27 -8.99
C ALA A 248 29.67 18.51 -8.23
N PRO A 249 29.83 18.44 -6.89
CA PRO A 249 29.55 17.30 -6.02
C PRO A 249 28.05 17.12 -5.77
N CYS A 250 27.54 15.88 -5.85
CA CYS A 250 26.12 15.58 -5.63
C CYS A 250 25.90 14.15 -5.11
N ILE A 251 24.70 13.90 -4.58
CA ILE A 251 24.25 12.57 -4.17
C ILE A 251 23.21 12.04 -5.16
N VAL A 252 23.41 10.80 -5.61
CA VAL A 252 22.42 10.02 -6.38
C VAL A 252 21.83 8.96 -5.48
N PHE A 253 20.54 9.04 -5.19
CA PHE A 253 19.80 8.09 -4.37
C PHE A 253 18.89 7.20 -5.23
N ILE A 254 19.11 5.89 -5.13
CA ILE A 254 18.31 4.85 -5.78
C ILE A 254 17.50 4.11 -4.71
N ASP A 255 16.20 4.35 -4.64
CA ASP A 255 15.32 3.59 -3.75
C ASP A 255 14.96 2.24 -4.38
N GLU A 256 14.55 1.24 -3.59
CA GLU A 256 14.15 -0.09 -4.10
C GLU A 256 15.12 -0.70 -5.13
N ILE A 257 16.43 -0.67 -4.84
CA ILE A 257 17.46 -1.18 -5.76
C ILE A 257 17.27 -2.66 -6.09
N ASP A 258 16.55 -3.42 -5.26
CA ASP A 258 16.21 -4.82 -5.49
C ASP A 258 15.25 -5.05 -6.68
N ALA A 259 14.58 -4.01 -7.18
CA ALA A 259 13.81 -4.08 -8.42
C ALA A 259 14.69 -4.38 -9.66
N VAL A 260 15.91 -3.83 -9.69
CA VAL A 260 16.89 -4.00 -10.78
C VAL A 260 18.07 -4.88 -10.40
N GLY A 261 18.40 -4.94 -9.13
CA GLY A 261 19.59 -5.60 -8.59
C GLY A 261 19.36 -7.04 -8.14
N ARG A 262 18.21 -7.65 -8.45
CA ARG A 262 17.90 -9.03 -8.03
C ARG A 262 18.82 -10.04 -8.70
N HIS A 263 19.34 -10.99 -7.90
CA HIS A 263 20.14 -12.11 -8.40
C HIS A 263 19.29 -13.03 -9.29
N ARG A 264 19.93 -13.68 -10.26
CA ARG A 264 19.28 -14.63 -11.16
C ARG A 264 18.64 -15.77 -10.37
N GLY A 265 17.35 -16.02 -10.61
CA GLY A 265 16.72 -17.32 -10.36
C GLY A 265 16.75 -18.15 -11.64
N ALA A 266 16.82 -19.48 -11.52
CA ALA A 266 16.82 -20.43 -12.64
C ALA A 266 15.45 -20.53 -13.36
N GLY A 267 14.91 -19.39 -13.80
CA GLY A 267 13.64 -19.28 -14.53
C GLY A 267 13.87 -19.00 -16.00
N TYR A 268 13.58 -19.98 -16.86
CA TYR A 268 13.48 -19.83 -18.32
C TYR A 268 12.30 -18.91 -18.67
N GLY A 269 12.56 -17.62 -18.89
CA GLY A 269 11.54 -16.67 -19.35
C GLY A 269 12.13 -15.29 -19.69
N GLY A 270 11.87 -14.79 -20.90
CA GLY A 270 12.48 -13.59 -21.51
C GLY A 270 12.16 -12.23 -20.87
N GLY A 271 11.69 -12.20 -19.61
CA GLY A 271 11.59 -10.97 -18.80
C GLY A 271 12.86 -10.66 -17.99
N ASN A 272 13.90 -11.48 -18.12
CA ASN A 272 15.19 -11.27 -17.43
C ASN A 272 16.15 -10.39 -18.21
N ASP A 273 16.03 -10.32 -19.54
CA ASP A 273 17.04 -9.69 -20.40
C ASP A 273 17.12 -8.16 -20.20
N GLU A 274 15.98 -7.50 -19.99
CA GLU A 274 15.93 -6.04 -19.77
C GLU A 274 16.52 -5.66 -18.41
N ARG A 275 16.13 -6.37 -17.35
CA ARG A 275 16.65 -6.15 -16.00
C ARG A 275 18.15 -6.41 -15.92
N GLU A 276 18.62 -7.48 -16.57
CA GLU A 276 20.04 -7.81 -16.65
C GLU A 276 20.83 -6.74 -17.42
N GLN A 277 20.29 -6.25 -18.55
CA GLN A 277 20.95 -5.19 -19.31
C GLN A 277 21.05 -3.89 -18.50
N THR A 278 19.99 -3.51 -17.79
CA THR A 278 19.95 -2.34 -16.92
C THR A 278 20.93 -2.48 -15.75
N LEU A 279 20.96 -3.66 -15.09
CA LEU A 279 21.90 -3.95 -14.01
C LEU A 279 23.36 -3.87 -14.48
N ASN A 280 23.68 -4.51 -15.61
CA ASN A 280 25.03 -4.46 -16.17
C ASN A 280 25.42 -3.03 -16.54
N GLN A 281 24.50 -2.22 -17.08
CA GLN A 281 24.77 -0.82 -17.35
C GLN A 281 25.07 -0.05 -16.05
N LEU A 282 24.31 -0.29 -14.98
CA LEU A 282 24.57 0.31 -13.67
C LEU A 282 25.98 -0.04 -13.17
N LEU A 283 26.39 -1.32 -13.29
CA LEU A 283 27.73 -1.76 -12.91
C LEU A 283 28.84 -1.07 -13.73
N VAL A 284 28.66 -0.95 -15.05
CA VAL A 284 29.62 -0.27 -15.93
C VAL A 284 29.77 1.20 -15.56
N GLU A 285 28.66 1.89 -15.29
CA GLU A 285 28.72 3.30 -14.88
C GLU A 285 29.37 3.47 -13.50
N MET A 286 29.08 2.59 -12.53
CA MET A 286 29.71 2.59 -11.21
C MET A 286 31.23 2.37 -11.27
N ASP A 287 31.67 1.40 -12.08
CA ASP A 287 33.09 1.11 -12.27
C ASP A 287 33.80 2.24 -13.02
N GLY A 288 33.09 2.90 -13.94
CA GLY A 288 33.59 4.00 -14.78
C GLY A 288 33.84 5.34 -14.07
N PHE A 289 33.51 5.47 -12.78
CA PHE A 289 33.84 6.67 -11.99
C PHE A 289 35.30 6.69 -11.55
N GLU A 290 35.99 7.81 -11.76
CA GLU A 290 37.18 8.12 -10.97
C GLU A 290 36.77 8.51 -9.54
N ALA A 291 37.51 8.05 -8.53
CA ALA A 291 37.16 8.28 -7.12
C ALA A 291 37.04 9.78 -6.76
N ASN A 292 37.63 10.68 -7.56
CA ASN A 292 37.68 12.12 -7.30
C ASN A 292 36.56 12.93 -7.98
N GLU A 293 35.59 12.31 -8.68
CA GLU A 293 34.51 13.04 -9.36
C GLU A 293 33.47 13.65 -8.41
N GLY A 294 33.53 13.38 -7.10
CA GLY A 294 32.65 13.99 -6.10
C GLY A 294 31.17 13.55 -6.17
N VAL A 295 30.89 12.45 -6.89
CA VAL A 295 29.57 11.84 -6.99
C VAL A 295 29.49 10.64 -6.05
N ILE A 296 28.47 10.59 -5.20
CA ILE A 296 28.24 9.48 -4.27
C ILE A 296 26.90 8.83 -4.56
N ILE A 297 26.90 7.51 -4.69
CA ILE A 297 25.70 6.72 -4.97
C ILE A 297 25.19 6.11 -3.66
N LEU A 298 24.01 6.52 -3.23
CA LEU A 298 23.29 5.88 -2.12
C LEU A 298 22.19 4.99 -2.69
N ALA A 299 22.07 3.77 -2.20
CA ALA A 299 20.97 2.88 -2.56
C ALA A 299 20.25 2.38 -1.31
N ALA A 300 18.94 2.12 -1.41
CA ALA A 300 18.16 1.54 -0.33
C ALA A 300 17.52 0.22 -0.74
N THR A 301 17.53 -0.76 0.15
CA THR A 301 16.83 -2.04 -0.02
C THR A 301 16.20 -2.51 1.29
N ASN A 302 15.09 -3.23 1.18
CA ASN A 302 14.51 -4.00 2.29
C ASN A 302 15.08 -5.42 2.38
N ARG A 303 15.70 -5.90 1.30
CA ARG A 303 16.14 -7.29 1.12
C ARG A 303 17.53 -7.33 0.53
N LYS A 304 18.54 -7.49 1.39
CA LYS A 304 19.93 -7.67 0.96
C LYS A 304 20.18 -9.06 0.37
N ASP A 305 19.44 -10.07 0.85
CA ASP A 305 19.53 -11.48 0.46
C ASP A 305 19.28 -11.73 -1.03
N VAL A 306 18.40 -10.93 -1.64
CA VAL A 306 18.04 -11.10 -3.05
C VAL A 306 18.94 -10.34 -4.01
N LEU A 307 19.85 -9.50 -3.52
CA LEU A 307 20.69 -8.66 -4.38
C LEU A 307 21.82 -9.46 -5.03
N ASP A 308 22.17 -9.08 -6.26
CA ASP A 308 23.31 -9.63 -6.96
C ASP A 308 24.61 -9.30 -6.20
N PRO A 309 25.42 -10.30 -5.79
CA PRO A 309 26.67 -10.08 -5.09
C PRO A 309 27.65 -9.18 -5.85
N ALA A 310 27.51 -9.04 -7.17
CA ALA A 310 28.30 -8.11 -7.98
C ALA A 310 28.12 -6.66 -7.52
N LEU A 311 26.93 -6.25 -7.08
CA LEU A 311 26.68 -4.88 -6.57
C LEU A 311 27.42 -4.59 -5.26
N LEU A 312 27.67 -5.63 -4.45
CA LEU A 312 28.27 -5.54 -3.12
C LEU A 312 29.80 -5.62 -3.13
N ARG A 313 30.43 -5.70 -4.30
CA ARG A 313 31.89 -5.81 -4.42
C ARG A 313 32.57 -4.46 -4.12
N PRO A 314 33.80 -4.47 -3.59
CA PRO A 314 34.58 -3.24 -3.37
C PRO A 314 34.68 -2.39 -4.64
N GLY A 315 34.48 -1.07 -4.51
CA GLY A 315 34.40 -0.13 -5.63
C GLY A 315 32.99 0.09 -6.19
N ARG A 316 31.96 -0.54 -5.62
CA ARG A 316 30.54 -0.31 -5.96
C ARG A 316 29.77 0.14 -4.72
N PHE A 317 28.91 -0.71 -4.14
CA PHE A 317 28.37 -0.49 -2.79
C PHE A 317 29.29 -1.11 -1.75
N ASP A 318 30.44 -0.46 -1.55
CA ASP A 318 31.49 -0.90 -0.64
C ASP A 318 31.15 -0.63 0.83
N ARG A 319 30.30 0.36 1.10
CA ARG A 319 29.71 0.60 2.44
C ARG A 319 28.31 0.00 2.53
N GLN A 320 28.02 -0.67 3.64
CA GLN A 320 26.71 -1.24 3.93
C GLN A 320 26.30 -0.79 5.32
N VAL A 321 25.29 0.09 5.38
CA VAL A 321 24.80 0.65 6.64
C VAL A 321 23.44 0.04 6.92
N THR A 322 23.31 -0.57 8.10
CA THR A 322 22.06 -1.20 8.51
C THR A 322 21.20 -0.19 9.25
N VAL A 323 19.98 0.05 8.76
CA VAL A 323 18.98 0.97 9.32
C VAL A 323 17.83 0.14 9.89
N GLY A 324 18.02 -0.31 11.13
CA GLY A 324 17.07 -1.16 11.85
C GLY A 324 15.83 -0.41 12.36
N ASN A 325 14.96 -1.15 13.04
CA ASN A 325 13.89 -0.54 13.80
C ASN A 325 14.46 0.15 15.04
N PRO A 326 13.89 1.30 15.45
CA PRO A 326 14.36 2.06 16.61
C PRO A 326 14.14 1.33 17.94
N ASP A 327 15.06 1.55 18.89
CA ASP A 327 14.94 1.16 20.30
C ASP A 327 13.91 2.05 21.05
N ILE A 328 13.57 1.73 22.30
CA ILE A 328 12.60 2.53 23.10
C ILE A 328 12.96 4.02 23.11
N LYS A 329 14.24 4.37 23.29
CA LYS A 329 14.68 5.77 23.32
C LYS A 329 14.58 6.41 21.94
N GLY A 330 14.92 5.68 20.89
CA GLY A 330 14.77 6.09 19.51
C GLY A 330 13.31 6.34 19.16
N ARG A 331 12.39 5.47 19.59
CA ARG A 331 10.93 5.66 19.42
C ARG A 331 10.45 6.92 20.13
N GLU A 332 10.89 7.18 21.36
CA GLU A 332 10.60 8.42 22.09
C GLU A 332 11.07 9.66 21.30
N LYS A 333 12.32 9.63 20.80
CA LYS A 333 12.88 10.74 20.00
C LYS A 333 12.09 10.94 18.69
N ILE A 334 11.75 9.86 17.98
CA ILE A 334 10.98 9.90 16.72
C ILE A 334 9.57 10.46 16.98
N LEU A 335 8.87 9.98 18.01
CA LEU A 335 7.58 10.52 18.43
C LEU A 335 7.71 12.01 18.74
N GLY A 336 8.76 12.42 19.44
CA GLY A 336 9.07 13.83 19.73
C GLY A 336 9.23 14.67 18.46
N VAL A 337 9.97 14.20 17.45
CA VAL A 337 10.14 14.90 16.16
C VAL A 337 8.79 15.08 15.45
N HIS A 338 7.98 14.03 15.35
CA HIS A 338 6.68 14.10 14.67
C HIS A 338 5.65 14.89 15.46
N ALA A 339 5.73 14.90 16.79
CA ALA A 339 4.81 15.64 17.64
C ALA A 339 5.11 17.14 17.71
N ARG A 340 6.28 17.64 17.24
CA ARG A 340 6.62 19.09 17.24
C ARG A 340 5.57 19.98 16.59
N LYS A 341 4.84 19.47 15.60
CA LYS A 341 3.80 20.22 14.86
C LYS A 341 2.39 20.04 15.44
N THR A 342 2.24 19.18 16.45
CA THR A 342 0.96 18.79 17.02
C THR A 342 0.80 19.45 18.40
N PRO A 343 -0.33 20.11 18.69
CA PRO A 343 -0.57 20.69 20.00
C PRO A 343 -0.86 19.58 21.02
N LEU A 344 0.12 19.25 21.87
CA LEU A 344 0.00 18.23 22.91
C LEU A 344 -0.64 18.78 24.19
N GLY A 345 -1.42 17.94 24.87
CA GLY A 345 -1.89 18.17 26.24
C GLY A 345 -0.79 17.96 27.29
N PRO A 346 -0.94 18.49 28.51
CA PRO A 346 0.04 18.35 29.59
C PRO A 346 0.14 16.93 30.17
N ASP A 347 -0.85 16.09 29.88
CA ASP A 347 -0.99 14.69 30.29
C ASP A 347 -0.22 13.71 29.39
N VAL A 348 0.30 14.17 28.25
CA VAL A 348 0.94 13.30 27.25
C VAL A 348 2.37 12.93 27.67
N ASP A 349 2.58 11.64 27.95
CA ASP A 349 3.92 11.07 28.10
C ASP A 349 4.26 10.14 26.91
N LEU A 350 5.11 10.63 26.01
CA LEU A 350 5.56 9.89 24.83
C LEU A 350 6.42 8.66 25.19
N ARG A 351 6.99 8.59 26.40
CA ARG A 351 7.77 7.42 26.85
C ARG A 351 6.89 6.19 27.01
N ILE A 352 5.68 6.38 27.54
CA ILE A 352 4.71 5.30 27.70
C ILE A 352 4.29 4.76 26.34
N ILE A 353 4.03 5.66 25.38
CA ILE A 353 3.71 5.28 23.99
C ILE A 353 4.89 4.55 23.32
N ALA A 354 6.13 5.02 23.52
CA ALA A 354 7.33 4.37 22.99
C ALA A 354 7.51 2.94 23.52
N ARG A 355 7.23 2.71 24.81
CA ARG A 355 7.22 1.36 25.40
C ARG A 355 6.11 0.48 24.84
N GLY A 356 4.94 1.07 24.56
CA GLY A 356 3.76 0.37 24.01
C GLY A 356 3.78 0.10 22.51
N THR A 357 4.83 0.49 21.82
CA THR A 357 4.98 0.34 20.36
C THR A 357 6.22 -0.48 19.98
N PRO A 358 6.43 -1.67 20.58
CA PRO A 358 7.60 -2.49 20.27
C PRO A 358 7.57 -2.90 18.79
N GLY A 359 8.73 -2.81 18.14
CA GLY A 359 8.88 -3.18 16.73
C GLY A 359 8.32 -2.18 15.71
N PHE A 360 7.72 -1.06 16.15
CA PHE A 360 7.23 -0.03 15.24
C PHE A 360 8.39 0.62 14.47
N SER A 361 8.20 0.81 13.17
CA SER A 361 9.11 1.60 12.34
C SER A 361 8.90 3.09 12.56
N GLY A 362 9.83 3.93 12.10
CA GLY A 362 9.67 5.39 12.17
C GLY A 362 8.40 5.88 11.44
N ALA A 363 8.04 5.23 10.33
CA ALA A 363 6.81 5.52 9.60
C ALA A 363 5.55 5.15 10.40
N ASP A 364 5.57 4.03 11.14
CA ASP A 364 4.44 3.63 11.97
C ASP A 364 4.21 4.61 13.12
N LEU A 365 5.29 5.11 13.73
CA LEU A 365 5.23 6.14 14.78
C LEU A 365 4.74 7.48 14.25
N ALA A 366 5.18 7.88 13.05
CA ALA A 366 4.67 9.07 12.38
C ALA A 366 3.15 8.94 12.11
N ASN A 367 2.71 7.77 11.68
CA ASN A 367 1.30 7.48 11.46
C ASN A 367 0.51 7.49 12.77
N LEU A 368 1.06 6.96 13.86
CA LEU A 368 0.44 6.99 15.19
C LEU A 368 0.18 8.42 15.67
N VAL A 369 1.16 9.32 15.55
CA VAL A 369 0.99 10.74 15.91
C VAL A 369 -0.10 11.39 15.06
N ASN A 370 -0.13 11.10 13.75
CA ASN A 370 -1.16 11.61 12.86
C ASN A 370 -2.56 11.08 13.21
N GLU A 371 -2.68 9.80 13.53
CA GLU A 371 -3.93 9.18 13.97
C GLU A 371 -4.43 9.78 15.30
N ALA A 372 -3.55 10.03 16.26
CA ALA A 372 -3.90 10.70 17.51
C ALA A 372 -4.47 12.11 17.25
N ALA A 373 -3.83 12.87 16.34
CA ALA A 373 -4.33 14.19 15.95
C ALA A 373 -5.69 14.13 15.24
N LEU A 374 -5.91 13.14 14.37
CA LEU A 374 -7.20 12.94 13.70
C LEU A 374 -8.32 12.53 14.68
N MET A 375 -8.00 11.73 15.70
CA MET A 375 -8.95 11.37 16.75
C MET A 375 -9.35 12.58 17.60
N ALA A 376 -8.38 13.36 18.06
CA ALA A 376 -8.63 14.60 18.79
C ALA A 376 -9.48 15.58 17.97
N ALA A 377 -9.14 15.75 16.67
CA ALA A 377 -9.88 16.61 15.76
C ALA A 377 -11.33 16.15 15.53
N ARG A 378 -11.58 14.82 15.47
CA ARG A 378 -12.93 14.26 15.29
C ARG A 378 -13.87 14.62 16.44
N VAL A 379 -13.35 14.70 17.66
CA VAL A 379 -14.11 15.06 18.87
C VAL A 379 -14.09 16.59 19.11
N GLY A 380 -13.41 17.36 18.25
CA GLY A 380 -13.32 18.81 18.37
C GLY A 380 -12.39 19.28 19.50
N ARG A 381 -11.45 18.44 19.95
CA ARG A 381 -10.44 18.81 20.95
C ARG A 381 -9.41 19.76 20.33
N ARG A 382 -8.95 20.75 21.12
CA ARG A 382 -7.89 21.70 20.71
C ARG A 382 -6.48 21.14 20.90
N PHE A 383 -6.31 20.23 21.86
CA PHE A 383 -5.06 19.58 22.21
C PHE A 383 -5.24 18.08 22.08
N VAL A 384 -4.17 17.39 21.67
CA VAL A 384 -4.12 15.92 21.63
C VAL A 384 -3.73 15.42 23.01
N THR A 385 -4.58 14.60 23.61
CA THR A 385 -4.42 14.05 24.97
C THR A 385 -3.79 12.67 24.94
N MET A 386 -3.37 12.17 26.10
CA MET A 386 -2.80 10.81 26.23
C MET A 386 -3.82 9.74 25.81
N GLU A 387 -5.11 9.97 26.07
CA GLU A 387 -6.20 9.10 25.62
C GLU A 387 -6.25 8.98 24.09
N ASP A 388 -6.01 10.08 23.36
CA ASP A 388 -5.98 10.07 21.89
C ASP A 388 -4.78 9.25 21.37
N PHE A 389 -3.62 9.33 22.03
CA PHE A 389 -2.44 8.53 21.71
C PHE A 389 -2.64 7.04 22.00
N GLU A 390 -3.25 6.70 23.13
CA GLU A 390 -3.60 5.32 23.47
C GLU A 390 -4.58 4.72 22.47
N ASN A 391 -5.64 5.45 22.11
CA ASN A 391 -6.59 5.01 21.11
C ASN A 391 -5.98 4.89 19.71
N ALA A 392 -5.08 5.81 19.34
CA ALA A 392 -4.35 5.76 18.09
C ALA A 392 -3.40 4.56 18.01
N LYS A 393 -2.66 4.29 19.09
CA LYS A 393 -1.82 3.09 19.24
C LYS A 393 -2.65 1.84 19.04
N ASP A 394 -3.75 1.70 19.77
CA ASP A 394 -4.65 0.54 19.66
C ASP A 394 -5.18 0.37 18.23
N LYS A 395 -5.55 1.49 17.58
CA LYS A 395 -6.02 1.48 16.18
C LYS A 395 -4.93 1.05 15.20
N VAL A 396 -3.70 1.52 15.36
CA VAL A 396 -2.59 1.16 14.45
C VAL A 396 -2.19 -0.30 14.64
N MET A 397 -2.21 -0.81 15.88
CA MET A 397 -1.86 -2.20 16.18
C MET A 397 -2.93 -3.21 15.74
N MET A 398 -4.21 -2.90 16.00
CA MET A 398 -5.29 -3.88 15.89
C MET A 398 -6.35 -3.53 14.85
N GLY A 399 -6.32 -2.32 14.31
CA GLY A 399 -7.37 -1.78 13.45
C GLY A 399 -8.45 -1.03 14.21
N ALA A 400 -9.45 -0.55 13.47
CA ALA A 400 -10.50 0.30 14.02
C ALA A 400 -11.40 -0.43 15.03
N GLU A 401 -11.87 0.31 16.02
CA GLU A 401 -12.91 -0.09 16.96
C GLU A 401 -14.21 -0.47 16.22
N ARG A 402 -14.77 -1.64 16.53
CA ARG A 402 -15.96 -2.16 15.85
C ARG A 402 -17.25 -1.78 16.58
N ARG A 403 -17.59 -0.49 16.58
CA ARG A 403 -18.80 0.03 17.25
C ARG A 403 -20.12 -0.58 16.77
N SER A 404 -20.16 -1.09 15.53
CA SER A 404 -21.35 -1.74 14.97
C SER A 404 -21.53 -3.20 15.42
N MET A 405 -20.50 -3.82 16.02
CA MET A 405 -20.59 -5.18 16.51
C MET A 405 -21.17 -5.17 17.92
N VAL A 406 -22.43 -5.56 18.04
CA VAL A 406 -23.09 -5.75 19.33
C VAL A 406 -22.77 -7.15 19.82
N LEU A 407 -21.94 -7.26 20.86
CA LEU A 407 -21.70 -8.53 21.56
C LEU A 407 -22.91 -8.87 22.43
N THR A 408 -23.28 -10.16 22.48
CA THR A 408 -24.27 -10.62 23.46
C THR A 408 -23.68 -10.51 24.87
N ALA A 409 -24.53 -10.45 25.90
CA ALA A 409 -24.07 -10.42 27.29
C ALA A 409 -23.16 -11.63 27.62
N ASP A 410 -23.52 -12.82 27.13
CA ASP A 410 -22.70 -14.04 27.27
C ASP A 410 -21.33 -13.93 26.58
N GLN A 411 -21.26 -13.34 25.38
CA GLN A 411 -19.98 -13.13 24.68
C GLN A 411 -19.10 -12.10 25.40
N LYS A 412 -19.71 -11.02 25.90
CA LYS A 412 -19.01 -9.99 26.66
C LYS A 412 -18.47 -10.56 27.98
N GLU A 413 -19.24 -11.41 28.66
CA GLU A 413 -18.84 -12.12 29.86
C GLU A 413 -17.67 -13.06 29.60
N LYS A 414 -17.77 -13.96 28.62
CA LYS A 414 -16.69 -14.88 28.25
C LYS A 414 -15.39 -14.14 27.96
N THR A 415 -15.47 -13.05 27.20
CA THR A 415 -14.31 -12.20 26.90
C THR A 415 -13.74 -11.59 28.18
N ALA A 416 -14.56 -11.07 29.09
CA ALA A 416 -14.09 -10.50 30.35
C ALA A 416 -13.35 -11.51 31.24
N TYR A 417 -13.87 -12.73 31.40
CA TYR A 417 -13.20 -13.78 32.17
C TYR A 417 -11.90 -14.25 31.50
N HIS A 418 -11.90 -14.33 30.16
CA HIS A 418 -10.72 -14.66 29.36
C HIS A 418 -9.60 -13.63 29.56
N GLU A 419 -9.89 -12.33 29.37
CA GLU A 419 -8.91 -11.25 29.54
C GLU A 419 -8.46 -11.09 31.01
N ALA A 420 -9.39 -11.24 31.96
CA ALA A 420 -9.04 -11.26 33.38
C ALA A 420 -8.05 -12.39 33.70
N GLY A 421 -8.19 -13.55 33.03
CA GLY A 421 -7.26 -14.67 33.14
C GLY A 421 -5.82 -14.27 32.78
N HIS A 422 -5.64 -13.66 31.61
CA HIS A 422 -4.35 -13.14 31.17
C HIS A 422 -3.76 -12.11 32.13
N ALA A 423 -4.59 -11.17 32.61
CA ALA A 423 -4.14 -10.11 33.49
C ALA A 423 -3.67 -10.64 34.87
N VAL A 424 -4.44 -11.55 35.49
CA VAL A 424 -4.07 -12.12 36.80
C VAL A 424 -2.81 -12.97 36.71
N VAL A 425 -2.70 -13.83 35.69
CA VAL A 425 -1.50 -14.67 35.51
C VAL A 425 -0.29 -13.81 35.19
N GLY A 426 -0.42 -12.80 34.32
CA GLY A 426 0.64 -11.86 34.00
C GLY A 426 1.13 -11.07 35.20
N LEU A 427 0.24 -10.67 36.12
CA LEU A 427 0.60 -9.99 37.37
C LEU A 427 1.21 -10.91 38.43
N ALA A 428 0.89 -12.21 38.40
CA ALA A 428 1.41 -13.18 39.36
C ALA A 428 2.81 -13.69 39.00
N LEU A 429 3.21 -13.62 37.73
CA LEU A 429 4.47 -14.14 37.22
C LEU A 429 5.54 -13.04 37.14
N PRO A 430 6.67 -13.15 37.87
CA PRO A 430 7.65 -12.07 37.99
C PRO A 430 8.44 -11.77 36.71
N MET A 431 8.57 -12.75 35.81
CA MET A 431 9.36 -12.59 34.58
C MET A 431 8.53 -12.10 33.39
N CYS A 432 7.20 -12.08 33.52
CA CYS A 432 6.29 -11.50 32.55
C CYS A 432 6.42 -9.96 32.53
N ASP A 433 6.16 -9.36 31.38
CA ASP A 433 6.12 -7.91 31.29
C ASP A 433 4.93 -7.37 32.13
N PRO A 434 5.10 -6.23 32.83
CA PRO A 434 4.03 -5.65 33.63
C PRO A 434 2.77 -5.35 32.81
N VAL A 435 1.61 -5.80 33.32
CA VAL A 435 0.30 -5.53 32.72
C VAL A 435 0.00 -4.03 32.84
N TYR A 436 -0.26 -3.40 31.70
CA TYR A 436 -0.52 -1.97 31.58
C TYR A 436 -1.99 -1.65 31.31
N LYS A 437 -2.69 -2.51 30.56
CA LYS A 437 -4.10 -2.28 30.21
C LYS A 437 -4.79 -3.61 29.90
N ALA A 438 -6.04 -3.76 30.33
CA ALA A 438 -6.94 -4.83 29.91
C ALA A 438 -8.23 -4.21 29.36
N THR A 439 -8.74 -4.71 28.24
CA THR A 439 -9.96 -4.20 27.61
C THR A 439 -10.76 -5.33 26.96
N ILE A 440 -12.09 -5.20 27.00
CA ILE A 440 -13.04 -6.10 26.33
C ILE A 440 -13.75 -5.42 25.14
N ILE A 441 -13.20 -4.29 24.68
CA ILE A 441 -13.74 -3.56 23.52
C ILE A 441 -13.19 -4.18 22.25
N PRO A 442 -14.04 -4.64 21.32
CA PRO A 442 -13.59 -5.34 20.13
C PRO A 442 -12.89 -4.41 19.12
N ARG A 443 -11.72 -4.83 18.67
CA ARG A 443 -10.89 -4.09 17.69
C ARG A 443 -10.36 -5.05 16.62
N GLY A 444 -10.59 -4.68 15.35
CA GLY A 444 -10.23 -5.52 14.20
C GLY A 444 -10.70 -6.98 14.35
N GLY A 445 -9.74 -7.89 14.51
CA GLY A 445 -9.96 -9.33 14.69
C GLY A 445 -10.04 -9.83 16.14
N ALA A 446 -9.76 -8.98 17.13
CA ALA A 446 -9.76 -9.34 18.56
C ALA A 446 -11.04 -8.85 19.27
N LEU A 447 -11.55 -9.65 20.22
CA LEU A 447 -12.73 -9.31 21.04
C LEU A 447 -12.37 -8.58 22.33
N GLY A 448 -11.19 -8.87 22.88
CA GLY A 448 -10.57 -8.20 24.01
C GLY A 448 -9.05 -8.31 23.89
N MET A 449 -8.33 -7.69 24.83
CA MET A 449 -6.89 -7.92 24.99
C MET A 449 -6.37 -7.50 26.36
N VAL A 450 -5.22 -8.07 26.72
CA VAL A 450 -4.32 -7.57 27.77
C VAL A 450 -3.00 -7.08 27.16
N VAL A 451 -2.69 -5.81 27.36
CA VAL A 451 -1.45 -5.16 26.95
C VAL A 451 -0.46 -5.17 28.11
N SER A 452 0.73 -5.72 27.87
CA SER A 452 1.87 -5.62 28.79
C SER A 452 2.95 -4.73 28.20
N LEU A 453 3.59 -3.92 29.05
CA LEU A 453 4.63 -2.97 28.62
C LEU A 453 6.00 -3.40 29.14
N PRO A 454 6.93 -3.81 28.25
CA PRO A 454 8.28 -4.14 28.68
C PRO A 454 8.97 -2.91 29.29
N GLU A 455 9.78 -3.11 30.33
CA GLU A 455 10.57 -2.03 30.95
C GLU A 455 11.82 -1.70 30.14
N MET A 456 12.38 -2.71 29.45
CA MET A 456 13.57 -2.59 28.62
C MET A 456 13.42 -3.45 27.36
N ASP A 457 14.07 -3.03 26.26
CA ASP A 457 14.16 -3.85 25.05
C ASP A 457 15.03 -5.08 25.37
N ARG A 458 14.45 -6.28 25.26
CA ARG A 458 15.15 -7.53 25.53
C ARG A 458 15.76 -8.07 24.24
N LEU A 459 17.05 -8.39 24.27
CA LEU A 459 17.76 -9.03 23.15
C LEU A 459 17.79 -10.56 23.27
N ASN A 460 17.76 -11.08 24.51
CA ASN A 460 17.88 -12.50 24.81
C ASN A 460 16.66 -12.98 25.58
N TRP A 461 16.31 -14.25 25.39
CA TRP A 461 15.25 -14.95 26.12
C TRP A 461 15.84 -16.04 27.00
N HIS A 462 15.47 -16.05 28.27
CA HIS A 462 15.79 -17.13 29.19
C HIS A 462 14.68 -18.17 29.23
N ARG A 463 15.03 -19.44 29.51
CA ARG A 463 14.07 -20.56 29.53
C ARG A 463 12.89 -20.33 30.48
N ASP A 464 13.17 -19.82 31.68
CA ASP A 464 12.15 -19.50 32.69
C ASP A 464 11.19 -18.40 32.21
N GLU A 465 11.70 -17.34 31.57
CA GLU A 465 10.87 -16.29 30.98
C GLU A 465 9.93 -16.84 29.91
N CYS A 466 10.43 -17.73 29.04
CA CYS A 466 9.62 -18.37 28.03
C CYS A 466 8.52 -19.26 28.65
N GLN A 467 8.83 -20.00 29.72
CA GLN A 467 7.86 -20.82 30.43
C GLN A 467 6.76 -19.97 31.08
N GLN A 468 7.13 -18.84 31.70
CA GLN A 468 6.17 -17.91 32.29
C GLN A 468 5.32 -17.23 31.21
N LYS A 469 5.92 -16.88 30.07
CA LYS A 469 5.19 -16.34 28.92
C LYS A 469 4.22 -17.36 28.33
N LEU A 470 4.59 -18.64 28.25
CA LEU A 470 3.68 -19.72 27.86
C LEU A 470 2.50 -19.83 28.83
N ALA A 471 2.74 -19.75 30.15
CA ALA A 471 1.68 -19.76 31.15
C ALA A 471 0.73 -18.56 30.99
N MET A 472 1.27 -17.34 30.84
CA MET A 472 0.46 -16.15 30.57
C MET A 472 -0.36 -16.28 29.28
N THR A 473 0.22 -16.85 28.21
CA THR A 473 -0.47 -17.04 26.93
C THR A 473 -1.58 -18.09 27.06
N MET A 474 -1.38 -19.16 27.82
CA MET A 474 -2.41 -20.19 28.02
C MET A 474 -3.50 -19.82 29.04
N ALA A 475 -3.39 -18.63 29.67
CA ALA A 475 -4.28 -18.19 30.73
C ALA A 475 -5.73 -18.00 30.28
N GLY A 476 -5.98 -17.46 29.09
CA GLY A 476 -7.34 -17.30 28.55
C GLY A 476 -8.08 -18.65 28.43
N LYS A 477 -7.40 -19.67 27.89
CA LYS A 477 -7.95 -21.04 27.83
C LYS A 477 -8.21 -21.62 29.22
N ALA A 478 -7.27 -21.44 30.16
CA ALA A 478 -7.43 -21.93 31.53
C ALA A 478 -8.61 -21.26 32.25
N ALA A 479 -8.80 -19.95 32.05
CA ALA A 479 -9.91 -19.18 32.59
C ALA A 479 -11.27 -19.68 32.06
N GLU A 480 -11.38 -19.92 30.75
CA GLU A 480 -12.61 -20.46 30.15
C GLU A 480 -12.96 -21.85 30.70
N ILE A 481 -11.99 -22.75 30.81
CA ILE A 481 -12.21 -24.11 31.36
C ILE A 481 -12.61 -24.02 32.85
N LEU A 482 -11.94 -23.16 33.63
CA LEU A 482 -12.22 -23.03 35.06
C LEU A 482 -13.64 -22.50 35.32
N LYS A 483 -14.13 -21.55 34.50
CA LYS A 483 -15.46 -20.95 34.66
C LYS A 483 -16.59 -21.80 34.09
N TYR A 484 -16.41 -22.33 32.88
CA TYR A 484 -17.49 -22.91 32.08
C TYR A 484 -17.38 -24.43 31.90
N GLY A 485 -16.25 -25.04 32.25
CA GLY A 485 -15.97 -26.46 32.04
C GLY A 485 -15.44 -26.78 30.65
N GLU A 486 -14.88 -27.99 30.48
CA GLU A 486 -14.20 -28.42 29.25
C GLU A 486 -15.12 -28.49 28.03
N ASP A 487 -16.40 -28.82 28.22
CA ASP A 487 -17.38 -28.95 27.13
C ASP A 487 -17.84 -27.60 26.55
N HIS A 488 -17.58 -26.50 27.27
CA HIS A 488 -18.05 -25.15 26.91
C HIS A 488 -16.93 -24.19 26.48
N VAL A 489 -15.74 -24.72 26.21
CA VAL A 489 -14.58 -23.94 25.74
C VAL A 489 -14.88 -23.37 24.35
N SER A 490 -14.60 -22.07 24.17
CA SER A 490 -14.80 -21.39 22.90
C SER A 490 -13.61 -21.55 21.96
N ASN A 491 -13.73 -21.03 20.74
CA ASN A 491 -12.60 -20.85 19.83
C ASN A 491 -11.83 -19.54 20.06
N GLY A 492 -12.18 -18.75 21.10
CA GLY A 492 -11.51 -17.52 21.48
C GLY A 492 -9.99 -17.66 21.68
N PRO A 493 -9.49 -18.69 22.39
CA PRO A 493 -8.06 -18.88 22.63
C PRO A 493 -7.24 -19.34 21.40
N ALA A 494 -7.81 -19.35 20.19
CA ALA A 494 -7.10 -19.82 18.99
C ALA A 494 -5.82 -18.99 18.71
N GLY A 495 -5.89 -17.67 18.91
CA GLY A 495 -4.73 -16.78 18.77
C GLY A 495 -3.65 -17.05 19.82
N ASP A 496 -4.05 -17.34 21.05
CA ASP A 496 -3.13 -17.67 22.14
C ASP A 496 -2.43 -19.00 21.91
N ILE A 497 -3.18 -20.02 21.50
CA ILE A 497 -2.63 -21.34 21.19
C ILE A 497 -1.63 -21.22 20.04
N GLN A 498 -1.91 -20.39 19.04
CA GLN A 498 -0.97 -20.13 17.95
C GLN A 498 0.32 -19.48 18.46
N GLN A 499 0.22 -18.45 19.29
CA GLN A 499 1.38 -17.77 19.88
C GLN A 499 2.20 -18.71 20.78
N ALA A 500 1.54 -19.45 21.67
CA ALA A 500 2.17 -20.44 22.54
C ALA A 500 2.88 -21.54 21.71
N SER A 501 2.25 -22.02 20.64
CA SER A 501 2.83 -23.02 19.75
C SER A 501 4.06 -22.49 19.01
N GLN A 502 4.02 -21.25 18.52
CA GLN A 502 5.19 -20.64 17.87
C GLN A 502 6.35 -20.46 18.84
N LEU A 503 6.08 -19.98 20.06
CA LEU A 503 7.09 -19.82 21.10
C LEU A 503 7.70 -21.16 21.51
N ALA A 504 6.87 -22.17 21.80
CA ALA A 504 7.34 -23.50 22.17
C ALA A 504 8.15 -24.16 21.04
N ARG A 505 7.74 -24.02 19.78
CA ARG A 505 8.54 -24.48 18.63
C ARG A 505 9.87 -23.75 18.52
N ALA A 506 9.93 -22.43 18.76
CA ALA A 506 11.19 -21.69 18.75
C ALA A 506 12.12 -22.16 19.87
N MET A 507 11.59 -22.38 21.09
CA MET A 507 12.33 -22.93 22.21
C MET A 507 12.97 -24.28 21.87
N VAL A 508 12.22 -25.18 21.24
CA VAL A 508 12.69 -26.53 20.91
C VAL A 508 13.62 -26.54 19.69
N MET A 509 13.24 -25.86 18.60
CA MET A 509 13.90 -26.00 17.29
C MET A 509 15.04 -25.01 17.04
N ARG A 510 14.99 -23.80 17.60
CA ARG A 510 15.97 -22.73 17.32
C ARG A 510 16.88 -22.43 18.50
N TRP A 511 16.36 -22.54 19.72
CA TRP A 511 17.09 -22.13 20.92
C TRP A 511 17.67 -23.29 21.73
N GLY A 512 17.38 -24.54 21.36
CA GLY A 512 17.92 -25.72 22.04
C GLY A 512 17.49 -25.83 23.51
N MET A 513 16.29 -25.36 23.87
CA MET A 513 15.81 -25.35 25.26
C MET A 513 15.13 -26.66 25.70
N SER A 514 15.22 -27.72 24.90
CA SER A 514 14.72 -29.06 25.20
C SER A 514 15.89 -30.02 25.45
N ASP A 515 15.87 -30.66 26.61
CA ASP A 515 16.89 -31.65 27.00
C ASP A 515 16.84 -32.92 26.13
N LYS A 516 15.69 -33.24 25.53
CA LYS A 516 15.52 -34.44 24.70
C LYS A 516 15.93 -34.23 23.25
N VAL A 517 15.58 -33.07 22.67
CA VAL A 517 15.96 -32.72 21.28
C VAL A 517 17.43 -32.30 21.22
N GLY A 518 17.94 -31.67 22.27
CA GLY A 518 19.32 -31.24 22.40
C GLY A 518 19.61 -29.86 21.79
N ASN A 519 20.88 -29.48 21.83
CA ASN A 519 21.36 -28.16 21.41
C ASN A 519 21.67 -28.11 19.90
N ILE A 520 20.70 -28.49 19.07
CA ILE A 520 20.85 -28.55 17.60
C ILE A 520 19.94 -27.50 16.97
N ASP A 521 20.47 -26.74 15.99
CA ASP A 521 19.69 -25.77 15.22
C ASP A 521 18.88 -26.47 14.12
N TYR A 522 17.56 -26.42 14.23
CA TYR A 522 16.59 -26.86 13.25
C TYR A 522 15.87 -25.69 12.58
N ALA A 523 16.52 -24.52 12.44
CA ALA A 523 15.94 -23.31 11.83
C ALA A 523 15.29 -23.55 10.45
N GLU A 524 15.94 -24.31 9.56
CA GLU A 524 15.37 -24.64 8.24
C GLU A 524 14.06 -25.42 8.35
N ALA A 525 13.96 -26.34 9.32
CA ALA A 525 12.73 -27.07 9.57
C ALA A 525 11.65 -26.18 10.18
N HIS A 526 12.02 -25.25 11.06
CA HIS A 526 11.11 -24.26 11.65
C HIS A 526 10.50 -23.32 10.60
N GLU A 527 11.29 -22.89 9.61
CA GLU A 527 10.82 -22.11 8.46
C GLU A 527 9.88 -22.92 7.55
N GLY A 528 10.13 -24.22 7.40
CA GLY A 528 9.22 -25.14 6.69
C GLY A 528 7.83 -25.27 7.36
N TYR A 529 7.77 -25.29 8.70
CA TYR A 529 6.49 -25.27 9.44
C TYR A 529 5.73 -23.95 9.28
N SER A 530 6.44 -22.86 9.01
CA SER A 530 5.85 -21.53 8.76
C SER A 530 5.42 -21.33 7.31
N GLY A 531 5.64 -22.32 6.43
CA GLY A 531 5.23 -22.30 5.02
C GLY A 531 6.20 -21.57 4.08
N ASN A 532 7.38 -21.16 4.55
CA ASN A 532 8.32 -20.34 3.76
C ASN A 532 9.29 -21.16 2.89
N THR A 533 9.53 -22.43 3.21
CA THR A 533 10.49 -23.28 2.48
C THR A 533 9.91 -24.66 2.23
N ALA A 534 10.02 -25.16 1.00
CA ALA A 534 9.66 -26.53 0.64
C ALA A 534 10.84 -27.47 0.95
N GLY A 535 10.71 -28.30 1.97
CA GLY A 535 11.61 -29.45 2.17
C GLY A 535 12.09 -29.61 3.61
N PHE A 536 11.75 -30.75 4.20
CA PHE A 536 12.28 -31.17 5.50
C PHE A 536 13.59 -31.94 5.31
N SER A 537 14.63 -31.59 6.06
CA SER A 537 15.85 -32.39 6.25
C SER A 537 15.86 -33.15 7.60
N VAL A 538 14.68 -33.38 8.21
CA VAL A 538 14.55 -33.97 9.55
C VAL A 538 13.82 -35.32 9.48
N SER A 539 14.36 -36.33 10.19
CA SER A 539 13.78 -37.67 10.26
C SER A 539 12.37 -37.67 10.87
N ALA A 540 11.53 -38.65 10.51
CA ALA A 540 10.19 -38.77 11.08
C ALA A 540 10.19 -38.91 12.61
N HIS A 541 11.14 -39.69 13.15
CA HIS A 541 11.29 -39.88 14.59
C HIS A 541 11.65 -38.58 15.31
N THR A 542 12.56 -37.78 14.74
CA THR A 542 12.92 -36.48 15.32
C THR A 542 11.74 -35.49 15.28
N LYS A 543 10.90 -35.53 14.24
CA LYS A 543 9.68 -34.71 14.20
C LYS A 543 8.71 -35.07 15.31
N GLU A 544 8.46 -36.37 15.51
CA GLU A 544 7.62 -36.86 16.60
C GLU A 544 8.14 -36.38 17.96
N LEU A 545 9.45 -36.53 18.20
CA LEU A 545 10.11 -36.04 19.41
C LEU A 545 9.93 -34.53 19.61
N ILE A 546 10.08 -33.72 18.55
CA ILE A 546 9.88 -32.27 18.62
C ILE A 546 8.43 -31.94 18.99
N GLU A 547 7.45 -32.58 18.35
CA GLU A 547 6.03 -32.32 18.64
C GLU A 547 5.64 -32.74 20.07
N GLU A 548 6.19 -33.85 20.58
CA GLU A 548 5.99 -34.26 21.98
C GLU A 548 6.53 -33.21 22.97
N GLU A 549 7.73 -32.68 22.71
CA GLU A 549 8.35 -31.66 23.56
C GLU A 549 7.60 -30.34 23.50
N VAL A 550 7.15 -29.92 22.31
CA VAL A 550 6.29 -28.73 22.13
C VAL A 550 4.99 -28.90 22.90
N LYS A 551 4.32 -30.06 22.78
CA LYS A 551 3.10 -30.36 23.53
C LYS A 551 3.33 -30.30 25.03
N ARG A 552 4.46 -30.84 25.53
CA ARG A 552 4.82 -30.78 26.96
C ARG A 552 4.93 -29.34 27.44
N PHE A 553 5.68 -28.48 26.75
CA PHE A 553 5.85 -27.08 27.16
C PHE A 553 4.53 -26.30 27.22
N ILE A 554 3.64 -26.50 26.23
CA ILE A 554 2.33 -25.85 26.20
C ILE A 554 1.45 -26.37 27.35
N GLN A 555 1.48 -27.67 27.61
CA GLN A 555 0.71 -28.30 28.69
C GLN A 555 1.18 -27.82 30.07
N GLU A 556 2.49 -27.75 30.31
CA GLU A 556 3.06 -27.19 31.54
C GLU A 556 2.64 -25.72 31.75
N GLY A 557 2.65 -24.92 30.67
CA GLY A 557 2.16 -23.54 30.71
C GLY A 557 0.68 -23.46 31.09
N TYR A 558 -0.16 -24.30 30.48
CA TYR A 558 -1.59 -24.38 30.81
C TYR A 558 -1.84 -24.78 32.27
N GLU A 559 -1.18 -25.82 32.75
CA GLU A 559 -1.32 -26.31 34.14
C GLU A 559 -0.91 -25.23 35.14
N ARG A 560 0.19 -24.52 34.85
CA ARG A 560 0.65 -23.41 35.69
C ARG A 560 -0.36 -22.27 35.73
N ALA A 561 -0.94 -21.90 34.60
CA ALA A 561 -1.97 -20.88 34.52
C ALA A 561 -3.23 -21.28 35.29
N TYR A 562 -3.68 -22.52 35.11
CA TYR A 562 -4.84 -23.08 35.81
C TYR A 562 -4.64 -23.06 37.33
N GLN A 563 -3.46 -23.45 37.81
CA GLN A 563 -3.13 -23.41 39.23
C GLN A 563 -3.19 -21.98 39.79
N ILE A 564 -2.58 -21.01 39.10
CA ILE A 564 -2.56 -19.61 39.56
C ILE A 564 -3.98 -19.04 39.62
N LEU A 565 -4.80 -19.29 38.60
CA LEU A 565 -6.19 -18.83 38.58
C LEU A 565 -7.04 -19.49 39.67
N SER A 566 -6.80 -20.77 39.95
CA SER A 566 -7.48 -21.49 41.04
C SER A 566 -7.09 -20.94 42.42
N GLU A 567 -5.80 -20.63 42.62
CA GLU A 567 -5.30 -20.04 43.88
C GLU A 567 -5.79 -18.59 44.09
N LYS A 568 -5.97 -17.83 43.00
CA LYS A 568 -6.38 -16.42 43.01
C LYS A 568 -7.81 -16.20 42.49
N GLN A 569 -8.69 -17.16 42.77
CA GLN A 569 -10.04 -17.16 42.20
C GLN A 569 -10.83 -15.87 42.53
N GLU A 570 -10.76 -15.39 43.78
CA GLU A 570 -11.45 -14.15 44.19
C GLU A 570 -10.95 -12.91 43.42
N ASP A 571 -9.64 -12.78 43.25
CA ASP A 571 -9.05 -11.64 42.52
C ASP A 571 -9.44 -11.67 41.03
N TRP A 572 -9.46 -12.87 40.44
CA TRP A 572 -9.87 -13.10 39.06
C TRP A 572 -11.35 -12.78 38.84
N GLU A 573 -12.23 -13.23 39.73
CA GLU A 573 -13.67 -12.97 39.66
C GLU A 573 -13.96 -11.45 39.80
N ARG A 574 -13.30 -10.78 40.75
CA ARG A 574 -13.40 -9.31 40.92
C ARG A 574 -12.96 -8.57 39.67
N LEU A 575 -11.83 -8.98 39.08
CA LEU A 575 -11.31 -8.34 37.88
C LEU A 575 -12.23 -8.53 36.67
N ALA A 576 -12.77 -9.74 36.47
CA ALA A 576 -13.71 -10.00 35.40
C ALA A 576 -14.99 -9.16 35.53
N GLN A 577 -15.52 -9.02 36.74
CA GLN A 577 -16.68 -8.14 37.01
C GLN A 577 -16.35 -6.67 36.77
N GLY A 578 -15.17 -6.22 37.19
CA GLY A 578 -14.70 -4.86 36.90
C GLY A 578 -14.57 -4.60 35.40
N LEU A 579 -14.07 -5.57 34.61
CA LEU A 579 -14.02 -5.44 33.15
C LEU A 579 -15.42 -5.38 32.52
N LEU A 580 -16.41 -6.09 33.07
CA LEU A 580 -17.79 -6.01 32.58
C LEU A 580 -18.42 -4.63 32.80
N GLU A 581 -18.10 -4.00 33.93
CA GLU A 581 -18.61 -2.68 34.33
C GLU A 581 -17.91 -1.53 33.59
N TYR A 582 -16.58 -1.52 33.59
CA TYR A 582 -15.78 -0.40 33.08
C TYR A 582 -15.23 -0.59 31.66
N GLU A 583 -15.34 -1.80 31.09
CA GLU A 583 -14.90 -2.22 29.75
C GLU A 583 -13.38 -2.13 29.47
N THR A 584 -12.67 -1.20 30.12
CA THR A 584 -11.23 -1.01 30.02
C THR A 584 -10.69 -0.61 31.38
N LEU A 585 -9.60 -1.26 31.81
CA LEU A 585 -8.90 -0.98 33.06
C LEU A 585 -7.40 -0.86 32.79
N THR A 586 -6.76 0.17 33.35
CA THR A 586 -5.30 0.37 33.34
C THR A 586 -4.62 -0.45 34.43
N GLY A 587 -3.30 -0.62 34.36
CA GLY A 587 -2.54 -1.48 35.28
C GLY A 587 -2.71 -1.14 36.76
N ASP A 588 -2.83 0.15 37.08
CA ASP A 588 -3.06 0.60 38.46
C ASP A 588 -4.52 0.36 38.89
N GLU A 589 -5.48 0.58 37.99
CA GLU A 589 -6.89 0.28 38.21
C GLU A 589 -7.13 -1.22 38.41
N ILE A 590 -6.47 -2.08 37.61
CA ILE A 590 -6.51 -3.55 37.74
C ILE A 590 -6.09 -3.95 39.16
N LYS A 591 -4.96 -3.42 39.66
CA LYS A 591 -4.48 -3.72 41.02
C LYS A 591 -5.45 -3.26 42.11
N ARG A 592 -6.22 -2.19 41.87
CA ARG A 592 -7.21 -1.68 42.83
C ARG A 592 -8.49 -2.51 42.81
N VAL A 593 -9.01 -2.82 41.63
CA VAL A 593 -10.17 -3.70 41.44
C VAL A 593 -9.91 -5.10 42.03
N MET A 594 -8.70 -5.65 41.83
CA MET A 594 -8.32 -6.92 42.45
C MET A 594 -8.33 -6.86 43.99
N ARG A 595 -8.04 -5.71 44.59
CA ARG A 595 -8.12 -5.47 46.05
C ARG A 595 -9.54 -5.17 46.54
N GLY A 596 -10.52 -5.07 45.66
CA GLY A 596 -11.90 -4.71 45.99
C GLY A 596 -12.14 -3.20 46.12
N GLU A 597 -11.21 -2.36 45.64
CA GLU A 597 -11.37 -0.91 45.57
C GLU A 597 -11.93 -0.49 44.20
N PRO A 598 -12.69 0.63 44.11
CA PRO A 598 -13.12 1.17 42.82
C PRO A 598 -11.89 1.57 41.96
N PRO A 599 -11.97 1.51 40.62
CA PRO A 599 -10.82 1.76 39.74
C PRO A 599 -10.29 3.19 39.86
N THR A 600 -11.16 4.19 39.97
CA THR A 600 -10.79 5.59 40.24
C THR A 600 -10.72 5.84 41.75
N ALA A 601 -9.73 6.62 42.20
CA ALA A 601 -9.70 7.05 43.59
C ALA A 601 -10.80 8.09 43.70
N GLY A 602 -11.81 7.87 44.54
CA GLY A 602 -12.91 8.80 44.69
C GLY A 602 -12.37 10.21 44.92
N ASP A 603 -12.64 11.10 43.98
CA ASP A 603 -12.86 12.50 44.34
C ASP A 603 -14.23 12.50 45.01
N ASP A 604 -14.25 12.09 46.29
CA ASP A 604 -15.45 12.11 47.13
C ASP A 604 -15.78 13.57 47.45
N GLY A 605 -16.29 14.27 46.45
CA GLY A 605 -17.03 15.51 46.57
C GLY A 605 -18.51 15.24 46.31
N ASP A 606 -19.17 14.67 47.31
CA ASP A 606 -20.61 14.76 47.61
C ASP A 606 -21.55 15.07 46.42
N ASP A 607 -22.00 14.03 45.72
CA ASP A 607 -23.15 14.13 44.81
C ASP A 607 -24.40 13.54 45.47
N SER A 608 -24.82 14.20 46.56
CA SER A 608 -26.18 14.10 47.08
C SER A 608 -26.97 15.36 46.71
N ALA A 609 -27.61 15.29 45.53
CA ALA A 609 -28.78 16.03 45.11
C ALA A 609 -28.79 17.58 45.26
N ASP A 610 -28.57 18.29 44.15
CA ASP A 610 -29.43 19.43 43.84
C ASP A 610 -29.70 19.57 42.33
N LYS A 611 -30.99 19.64 41.98
CA LYS A 611 -31.46 19.97 40.64
C LYS A 611 -31.51 21.50 40.53
N GLY A 612 -30.50 22.11 39.91
CA GLY A 612 -30.51 23.57 39.74
C GLY A 612 -29.44 24.15 38.82
N ASN A 613 -29.70 24.07 37.52
CA ASN A 613 -29.32 25.05 36.47
C ASN A 613 -28.29 26.16 36.83
N ALA A 614 -27.03 26.08 36.34
CA ALA A 614 -26.37 27.13 35.53
C ALA A 614 -24.84 26.93 35.32
N ALA A 615 -24.47 27.04 34.05
CA ALA A 615 -23.26 27.63 33.46
C ALA A 615 -21.84 27.27 33.98
N SER A 616 -21.14 26.52 33.13
CA SER A 616 -19.69 26.42 32.99
C SER A 616 -18.93 27.76 33.10
N VAL A 617 -17.96 27.85 34.01
CA VAL A 617 -16.83 28.79 33.87
C VAL A 617 -15.54 28.07 34.24
N THR A 618 -14.72 27.84 33.23
CA THR A 618 -13.33 27.40 33.30
C THR A 618 -12.47 28.47 33.99
N ALA A 619 -11.80 28.09 35.08
CA ALA A 619 -10.83 28.94 35.76
C ALA A 619 -9.49 28.92 34.99
N ILE A 620 -9.12 30.09 34.45
CA ILE A 620 -7.81 30.37 33.85
C ILE A 620 -6.80 30.59 34.99
N PRO A 621 -5.62 29.94 35.02
CA PRO A 621 -4.58 30.28 35.98
C PRO A 621 -3.89 31.59 35.56
N LYS A 622 -3.86 32.57 36.46
CA LYS A 622 -3.17 33.86 36.28
C LYS A 622 -1.66 33.68 36.45
N THR A 623 -0.88 33.95 35.40
CA THR A 623 0.59 34.10 35.47
C THR A 623 0.97 35.48 36.01
N LYS A 624 2.01 35.53 36.86
CA LYS A 624 2.58 36.76 37.45
C LYS A 624 3.27 37.62 36.37
N PRO A 625 3.22 38.97 36.44
CA PRO A 625 3.89 39.83 35.47
C PRO A 625 5.39 39.95 35.78
N LYS A 626 6.20 39.84 34.72
CA LYS A 626 7.66 40.04 34.71
C LYS A 626 7.97 41.53 34.67
N SER A 627 8.94 41.99 35.46
CA SER A 627 9.44 43.37 35.51
C SER A 627 10.13 43.79 34.20
N ALA A 628 9.80 44.98 33.72
CA ALA A 628 10.36 45.58 32.49
C ALA A 628 11.82 46.04 32.64
N PRO A 629 12.65 45.98 31.58
CA PRO A 629 13.87 46.78 31.47
C PRO A 629 13.56 48.17 30.89
N ARG A 630 14.24 49.19 31.42
CA ARG A 630 14.27 50.57 30.91
C ARG A 630 15.09 50.66 29.62
N GLY A 631 14.59 51.40 28.62
CA GLY A 631 15.44 52.07 27.64
C GLY A 631 14.84 52.27 26.25
N GLY A 632 14.50 53.54 25.93
CA GLY A 632 14.68 54.16 24.60
C GLY A 632 13.66 53.88 23.50
N MET A 633 12.80 54.87 23.24
CA MET A 633 12.01 55.02 21.99
C MET A 633 12.91 55.51 20.85
N GLU A 634 12.77 54.96 19.63
CA GLU A 634 12.20 55.67 18.46
C GLU A 634 12.03 54.71 17.25
N PRO A 635 11.07 54.96 16.33
CA PRO A 635 10.72 54.05 15.24
C PRO A 635 11.38 54.44 13.90
N GLU A 636 11.76 53.45 13.08
CA GLU A 636 11.99 53.66 11.64
C GLU A 636 10.94 52.90 10.80
N PRO A 637 10.53 53.48 9.66
CA PRO A 637 9.38 52.98 8.90
C PRO A 637 9.76 51.85 7.94
N THR A 638 8.77 51.01 7.69
CA THR A 638 8.73 49.94 6.69
C THR A 638 9.16 50.37 5.30
N ALA A 639 10.01 49.53 4.68
CA ALA A 639 10.08 49.30 3.23
C ALA A 639 10.05 47.79 2.98
#